data_AF-A0AAW2LIJ7-F1
#
_entry.id   AF-A0AAW2LIJ7-F1
#
_cell.length_a   1.000
_cell.length_b   1.000
_cell.length_c   1.000
_cell.angle_alpha   90.00
_cell.angle_beta   90.00
_cell.angle_gamma   90.00
#
_symmetry.space_group_name_H-M   'P 1'
#
loop_
_entity.id
_entity.type
_entity.pdbx_description
1 polymer ?
#
loop_
_entity_poly.entity_id
_entity_poly.type
_entity_poly.pdbx_seq_one_letter_code
_entity_poly.pdbx_strand_id
1 'polypeptide(L)'
;MAKNNFSGFLPVSLSNASSLEYVSLSENSFTGPMPRDLDRLPELWGLNIWLANIQDDIKFISSLTNCTKLKILDIYGNKFTGLLPHSVANLSSQLIRLSMGTNQIHGTVPSGIGDLTELSYLNLESNLFSGPIPSSIGGLTKLQEIHLSNNKFMDELPYSLSNLTLLNLLLVDRNNILGSIPPSLGNLSNLLVLDLSRNNLSGPIPKEIVSLSSIAIYLDLSNNNLSGSIPSEVGSLSNLRKLDLSNNRLSGLVPRTISRCISLQQLNLGGNSFHGEIPQGLSSLTGLQELDLSRNTFLGLIPNFLGELSLEKLNLSFNKLQGAVPVDGIFKNVSAVSLEENTELCGGISELKLPPCPQTNPMKKNSHIPLKIIVPVSVSGAILIAIIAFSYIFIQRQRKTKSRNELYTSSFESQFQKLSYADLLKATDGFSEDNMIGSGRFGSVYKGIVDNGNTMRLNIAIDIASAVEYLHDGTDSAVVHGDLKPSNILLDDDMTAHVGDFGLAKVISNVSSSLATAESHSVAIKGTIGYIAPGLAS
;
A
#
# COMPACT_ATOMS: atom_id res chain seq x y z
N MET A 1 -34.46 -14.45 7.15
CA MET A 1 -34.34 -15.04 8.49
C MET A 1 -32.92 -14.88 9.06
N ALA A 2 -32.14 -13.89 8.61
CA ALA A 2 -30.77 -13.70 9.08
C ALA A 2 -30.70 -13.24 10.54
N LYS A 3 -29.55 -13.47 11.20
CA LYS A 3 -29.25 -12.97 12.56
C LYS A 3 -30.26 -13.42 13.60
N ASN A 4 -30.54 -14.72 13.61
CA ASN A 4 -31.46 -15.34 14.55
C ASN A 4 -30.77 -16.55 15.22
N ASN A 5 -31.51 -17.26 16.08
CA ASN A 5 -31.01 -18.48 16.73
C ASN A 5 -31.69 -19.73 16.16
N PHE A 6 -32.04 -19.73 14.86
CA PHE A 6 -32.64 -20.90 14.23
C PHE A 6 -31.62 -22.04 14.14
N SER A 7 -32.09 -23.26 14.37
CA SER A 7 -31.25 -24.46 14.41
C SER A 7 -31.95 -25.65 13.76
N GLY A 8 -31.19 -26.72 13.51
CA GLY A 8 -31.69 -27.92 12.83
C GLY A 8 -31.51 -27.82 11.32
N PHE A 9 -32.22 -28.68 10.58
CA PHE A 9 -32.05 -28.79 9.14
C PHE A 9 -32.86 -27.74 8.39
N LEU A 10 -32.34 -27.30 7.25
CA LEU A 10 -33.11 -26.49 6.32
C LEU A 10 -34.30 -27.30 5.78
N PRO A 11 -35.52 -26.78 5.84
CA PRO A 11 -36.69 -27.53 5.42
C PRO A 11 -36.63 -27.76 3.91
N VAL A 12 -36.75 -29.02 3.49
CA VAL A 12 -36.84 -29.37 2.06
C VAL A 12 -38.02 -28.70 1.36
N SER A 13 -39.06 -28.32 2.10
CA SER A 13 -40.20 -27.56 1.58
C SER A 13 -39.85 -26.15 1.14
N LEU A 14 -38.64 -25.64 1.43
CA LEU A 14 -38.17 -24.35 0.91
C LEU A 14 -38.24 -24.31 -0.62
N SER A 15 -37.92 -25.42 -1.30
CA SER A 15 -37.99 -25.53 -2.75
C SER A 15 -39.41 -25.48 -3.32
N ASN A 16 -40.45 -25.61 -2.49
CA ASN A 16 -41.85 -25.50 -2.94
C ASN A 16 -42.31 -24.05 -3.09
N ALA A 17 -41.55 -23.07 -2.58
CA ALA A 17 -41.89 -21.67 -2.68
C ALA A 17 -41.42 -21.10 -4.04
N SER A 18 -42.08 -21.45 -5.13
CA SER A 18 -41.64 -21.11 -6.51
C SER A 18 -41.47 -19.62 -6.81
N SER A 19 -42.12 -18.74 -6.04
CA SER A 19 -41.97 -17.28 -6.14
C SER A 19 -40.90 -16.70 -5.21
N LEU A 20 -40.08 -17.54 -4.59
CA LEU A 20 -39.06 -17.11 -3.66
C LEU A 20 -37.88 -16.49 -4.41
N GLU A 21 -37.68 -15.20 -4.20
CA GLU A 21 -36.68 -14.39 -4.89
C GLU A 21 -35.34 -14.33 -4.16
N TYR A 22 -35.37 -14.28 -2.84
CA TYR A 22 -34.18 -14.09 -2.02
C TYR A 22 -34.24 -14.93 -0.77
N VAL A 23 -33.20 -15.75 -0.56
CA VAL A 23 -33.03 -16.57 0.63
C VAL A 23 -31.87 -16.03 1.44
N SER A 24 -32.17 -15.53 2.63
CA SER A 24 -31.15 -15.13 3.61
C SER A 24 -31.38 -15.83 4.95
N LEU A 25 -30.47 -16.76 5.25
CA LEU A 25 -30.46 -17.64 6.43
C LEU A 25 -29.20 -17.41 7.27
N SER A 26 -28.55 -16.30 7.01
CA SER A 26 -27.20 -15.96 7.39
C SER A 26 -27.12 -15.69 8.90
N GLU A 27 -26.01 -16.02 9.57
CA GLU A 27 -25.86 -15.87 11.04
C GLU A 27 -26.98 -16.60 11.82
N ASN A 28 -27.07 -17.92 11.63
CA ASN A 28 -27.93 -18.85 12.38
C ASN A 28 -27.14 -20.12 12.72
N SER A 29 -27.76 -21.09 13.41
CA SER A 29 -27.15 -22.36 13.81
C SER A 29 -27.72 -23.55 13.04
N PHE A 30 -28.02 -23.39 11.75
CA PHE A 30 -28.50 -24.49 10.92
C PHE A 30 -27.45 -25.60 10.81
N THR A 31 -27.90 -26.82 10.55
CA THR A 31 -27.04 -28.00 10.40
C THR A 31 -27.56 -28.88 9.27
N GLY A 32 -26.82 -29.94 8.95
CA GLY A 32 -27.21 -30.89 7.91
C GLY A 32 -27.00 -30.36 6.48
N PRO A 33 -27.42 -31.14 5.48
CA PRO A 33 -27.16 -30.84 4.07
C PRO A 33 -28.10 -29.76 3.52
N MET A 34 -27.70 -29.15 2.41
CA MET A 34 -28.54 -28.26 1.63
C MET A 34 -29.68 -29.03 0.94
N PRO A 35 -30.88 -28.43 0.79
CA PRO A 35 -31.91 -28.99 -0.07
C PRO A 35 -31.39 -29.22 -1.49
N ARG A 36 -31.76 -30.34 -2.12
CA ARG A 36 -31.29 -30.71 -3.47
C ARG A 36 -32.20 -30.20 -4.59
N ASP A 37 -33.46 -29.91 -4.29
CA ASP A 37 -34.46 -29.43 -5.25
C ASP A 37 -34.48 -27.89 -5.40
N LEU A 38 -33.34 -27.21 -5.20
CA LEU A 38 -33.29 -25.73 -5.34
C LEU A 38 -33.48 -25.26 -6.78
N ASP A 39 -33.39 -26.17 -7.75
CA ASP A 39 -33.72 -25.96 -9.16
C ASP A 39 -35.19 -25.57 -9.38
N ARG A 40 -36.07 -25.79 -8.38
CA ARG A 40 -37.49 -25.41 -8.41
C ARG A 40 -37.77 -23.95 -8.02
N LEU A 41 -36.73 -23.14 -7.82
CA LEU A 41 -36.84 -21.73 -7.45
C LEU A 41 -36.44 -20.83 -8.64
N PRO A 42 -37.27 -20.71 -9.69
CA PRO A 42 -36.92 -19.97 -10.91
C PRO A 42 -36.72 -18.46 -10.68
N GLU A 43 -37.34 -17.93 -9.62
CA GLU A 43 -37.28 -16.52 -9.27
C GLU A 43 -36.08 -16.16 -8.39
N LEU A 44 -35.31 -17.16 -7.92
CA LEU A 44 -34.22 -16.96 -6.97
C LEU A 44 -33.08 -16.15 -7.60
N TRP A 45 -32.93 -14.91 -7.12
CA TRP A 45 -31.83 -14.03 -7.49
C TRP A 45 -30.72 -14.00 -6.43
N GLY A 46 -30.98 -14.41 -5.20
CA GLY A 46 -29.93 -14.46 -4.18
C GLY A 46 -30.09 -15.57 -3.15
N LEU A 47 -29.00 -16.28 -2.91
CA LEU A 47 -28.85 -17.26 -1.83
C LEU A 47 -27.70 -16.83 -0.92
N ASN A 48 -28.05 -16.36 0.28
CA ASN A 48 -27.11 -15.98 1.33
C ASN A 48 -27.32 -16.85 2.56
N ILE A 49 -26.35 -17.74 2.80
CA ILE A 49 -26.31 -18.66 3.92
C ILE A 49 -24.99 -18.52 4.69
N TRP A 50 -24.42 -17.32 4.76
CA TRP A 50 -23.15 -17.13 5.47
C TRP A 50 -23.24 -17.53 6.94
N LEU A 51 -22.14 -18.01 7.55
CA LEU A 51 -22.05 -18.28 8.99
C LEU A 51 -23.25 -19.06 9.56
N ALA A 52 -23.72 -20.06 8.82
CA ALA A 52 -24.93 -20.82 9.16
C ALA A 52 -24.63 -22.22 9.72
N ASN A 53 -23.35 -22.60 9.88
CA ASN A 53 -22.88 -23.90 10.37
C ASN A 53 -23.36 -25.13 9.56
N ILE A 54 -23.73 -24.92 8.30
CA ILE A 54 -24.22 -25.95 7.37
C ILE A 54 -23.07 -26.88 6.98
N GLN A 55 -23.34 -28.20 6.93
CA GLN A 55 -22.36 -29.21 6.56
C GLN A 55 -22.91 -30.05 5.39
N ASP A 56 -22.28 -29.93 4.22
CA ASP A 56 -22.67 -30.65 3.02
C ASP A 56 -21.49 -30.82 2.04
N ASP A 57 -21.69 -31.62 0.99
CA ASP A 57 -20.87 -31.61 -0.22
C ASP A 57 -21.26 -30.41 -1.10
N ILE A 58 -20.26 -29.66 -1.56
CA ILE A 58 -20.40 -28.48 -2.42
C ILE A 58 -21.12 -28.80 -3.75
N LYS A 59 -21.24 -30.08 -4.14
CA LYS A 59 -22.04 -30.52 -5.29
C LYS A 59 -23.49 -30.06 -5.28
N PHE A 60 -24.03 -29.62 -4.13
CA PHE A 60 -25.37 -29.01 -4.10
C PHE A 60 -25.50 -27.84 -5.08
N ILE A 61 -24.42 -27.12 -5.40
CA ILE A 61 -24.47 -26.00 -6.36
C ILE A 61 -24.95 -26.43 -7.75
N SER A 62 -24.84 -27.72 -8.11
CA SER A 62 -25.39 -28.24 -9.35
C SER A 62 -26.91 -28.11 -9.44
N SER A 63 -27.62 -28.03 -8.31
CA SER A 63 -29.07 -27.73 -8.30
C SER A 63 -29.38 -26.26 -8.59
N LEU A 64 -28.40 -25.36 -8.48
CA LEU A 64 -28.60 -23.93 -8.71
C LEU A 64 -28.44 -23.54 -10.20
N THR A 65 -28.01 -24.44 -11.08
CA THR A 65 -27.79 -24.13 -12.50
C THR A 65 -29.08 -23.72 -13.22
N ASN A 66 -30.25 -24.14 -12.71
CA ASN A 66 -31.54 -23.75 -13.24
C ASN A 66 -32.08 -22.42 -12.67
N CYS A 67 -31.44 -21.85 -11.64
CA CYS A 67 -31.79 -20.56 -11.07
C CYS A 67 -31.25 -19.43 -11.97
N THR A 68 -31.89 -19.22 -13.13
CA THR A 68 -31.38 -18.30 -14.18
C THR A 68 -31.32 -16.84 -13.76
N LYS A 69 -32.02 -16.42 -12.70
CA LYS A 69 -31.98 -15.06 -12.14
C LYS A 69 -30.89 -14.85 -11.07
N LEU A 70 -30.13 -15.89 -10.72
CA LEU A 70 -29.17 -15.86 -9.61
C LEU A 70 -28.06 -14.81 -9.85
N LYS A 71 -27.97 -13.83 -8.94
CA LYS A 71 -26.97 -12.76 -8.91
C LYS A 71 -26.00 -12.90 -7.75
N ILE A 72 -26.45 -13.47 -6.64
CA ILE A 72 -25.65 -13.61 -5.42
C ILE A 72 -25.70 -15.05 -4.94
N LEU A 73 -24.52 -15.67 -4.82
CA LEU A 73 -24.33 -16.92 -4.10
C LEU A 73 -23.29 -16.70 -3.01
N ASP A 74 -23.74 -16.66 -1.76
CA ASP A 74 -22.89 -16.44 -0.59
C ASP A 74 -23.07 -17.58 0.42
N ILE A 75 -22.06 -18.45 0.50
CA ILE A 75 -21.99 -19.61 1.37
C ILE A 75 -20.83 -19.53 2.36
N TYR A 76 -20.28 -18.32 2.55
CA TYR A 76 -19.11 -18.06 3.39
C TYR A 76 -19.26 -18.59 4.81
N GLY A 77 -18.20 -19.17 5.38
CA GLY A 77 -18.17 -19.51 6.81
C GLY A 77 -19.09 -20.69 7.18
N ASN A 78 -19.03 -21.77 6.41
CA ASN A 78 -19.76 -23.01 6.67
C ASN A 78 -18.80 -24.21 6.72
N LYS A 79 -19.33 -25.43 6.63
CA LYS A 79 -18.56 -26.69 6.61
C LYS A 79 -18.77 -27.43 5.29
N PHE A 80 -18.85 -26.70 4.17
CA PHE A 80 -18.94 -27.32 2.85
C PHE A 80 -17.63 -28.04 2.51
N THR A 81 -17.74 -29.26 2.00
CA THR A 81 -16.60 -30.12 1.61
C THR A 81 -16.74 -30.53 0.14
N GLY A 82 -15.82 -31.34 -0.37
CA GLY A 82 -15.91 -31.91 -1.73
C GLY A 82 -15.21 -31.05 -2.79
N LEU A 83 -15.38 -31.46 -4.04
CA LEU A 83 -14.81 -30.82 -5.23
C LEU A 83 -15.80 -29.82 -5.81
N LEU A 84 -15.36 -28.60 -6.12
CA LEU A 84 -16.18 -27.64 -6.85
C LEU A 84 -16.54 -28.21 -8.24
N PRO A 85 -17.80 -28.55 -8.52
CA PRO A 85 -18.16 -29.25 -9.76
C PRO A 85 -18.02 -28.35 -10.99
N HIS A 86 -17.73 -28.96 -12.15
CA HIS A 86 -17.68 -28.24 -13.43
C HIS A 86 -19.00 -27.52 -13.78
N SER A 87 -20.12 -27.96 -13.21
CA SER A 87 -21.42 -27.29 -13.35
C SER A 87 -21.44 -25.87 -12.77
N VAL A 88 -20.42 -25.45 -12.01
CA VAL A 88 -20.26 -24.04 -11.58
C VAL A 88 -20.26 -23.09 -12.78
N ALA A 89 -19.75 -23.53 -13.94
CA ALA A 89 -19.77 -22.77 -15.18
C ALA A 89 -21.19 -22.56 -15.74
N ASN A 90 -22.14 -23.39 -15.33
CA ASN A 90 -23.54 -23.33 -15.75
C ASN A 90 -24.43 -22.60 -14.74
N LEU A 91 -23.85 -21.93 -13.74
CA LEU A 91 -24.61 -20.98 -12.92
C LEU A 91 -25.07 -19.80 -13.78
N SER A 92 -26.02 -19.01 -13.26
CA SER A 92 -26.57 -17.89 -14.01
C SER A 92 -25.47 -16.97 -14.54
N SER A 93 -25.60 -16.58 -15.81
CA SER A 93 -24.75 -15.56 -16.43
C SER A 93 -24.93 -14.17 -15.83
N GLN A 94 -25.92 -13.97 -14.95
CA GLN A 94 -26.12 -12.73 -14.20
C GLN A 94 -25.40 -12.75 -12.84
N LEU A 95 -24.60 -13.77 -12.53
CA LEU A 95 -23.95 -13.90 -11.23
C LEU A 95 -22.89 -12.80 -11.02
N ILE A 96 -23.15 -11.94 -10.04
CA ILE A 96 -22.32 -10.76 -9.70
C ILE A 96 -21.38 -11.07 -8.53
N ARG A 97 -21.84 -11.90 -7.59
CA ARG A 97 -21.09 -12.25 -6.36
C ARG A 97 -21.09 -13.76 -6.17
N LEU A 98 -19.87 -14.31 -6.09
CA LEU A 98 -19.61 -15.69 -5.73
C LEU A 98 -18.70 -15.72 -4.50
N SER A 99 -19.26 -16.10 -3.37
CA SER A 99 -18.56 -16.14 -2.08
C SER A 99 -18.69 -17.53 -1.47
N MET A 100 -17.57 -18.24 -1.39
CA MET A 100 -17.46 -19.60 -0.83
C MET A 100 -16.33 -19.71 0.21
N GLY A 101 -15.80 -18.59 0.67
CA GLY A 101 -14.68 -18.53 1.60
C GLY A 101 -14.97 -19.20 2.95
N THR A 102 -13.92 -19.55 3.70
CA THR A 102 -14.01 -20.18 5.03
C THR A 102 -14.88 -21.45 5.02
N ASN A 103 -14.43 -22.45 4.27
CA ASN A 103 -15.06 -23.77 4.15
C ASN A 103 -13.96 -24.87 4.10
N GLN A 104 -14.31 -26.09 3.70
CA GLN A 104 -13.39 -27.24 3.55
C GLN A 104 -13.40 -27.78 2.11
N ILE A 105 -13.66 -26.91 1.13
CA ILE A 105 -13.72 -27.27 -0.30
C ILE A 105 -12.30 -27.54 -0.77
N HIS A 106 -12.09 -28.64 -1.50
CA HIS A 106 -10.77 -29.08 -1.97
C HIS A 106 -10.76 -29.37 -3.48
N GLY A 107 -9.59 -29.72 -4.00
CA GLY A 107 -9.39 -29.96 -5.42
C GLY A 107 -9.06 -28.67 -6.19
N THR A 108 -9.26 -28.67 -7.49
CA THR A 108 -8.96 -27.52 -8.35
C THR A 108 -10.19 -26.63 -8.55
N VAL A 109 -9.97 -25.36 -8.88
CA VAL A 109 -11.02 -24.49 -9.39
C VAL A 109 -11.22 -24.80 -10.89
N PRO A 110 -12.42 -25.19 -11.36
CA PRO A 110 -12.67 -25.45 -12.76
C PRO A 110 -12.44 -24.21 -13.64
N SER A 111 -11.82 -24.38 -14.82
CA SER A 111 -11.59 -23.26 -15.74
C SER A 111 -12.86 -22.58 -16.24
N GLY A 112 -14.00 -23.29 -16.30
CA GLY A 112 -15.30 -22.72 -16.66
C GLY A 112 -15.80 -21.65 -15.68
N ILE A 113 -15.12 -21.41 -14.55
CA ILE A 113 -15.37 -20.22 -13.73
C ILE A 113 -15.25 -18.91 -14.53
N GLY A 114 -14.43 -18.91 -15.58
CA GLY A 114 -14.26 -17.77 -16.49
C GLY A 114 -15.48 -17.46 -17.37
N ASP A 115 -16.50 -18.32 -17.38
CA ASP A 115 -17.73 -18.11 -18.16
C ASP A 115 -18.75 -17.21 -17.41
N LEU A 116 -18.51 -16.93 -16.13
CA LEU A 116 -19.35 -16.09 -15.27
C LEU A 116 -19.03 -14.59 -15.47
N THR A 117 -19.17 -14.09 -16.69
CA THR A 117 -18.63 -12.80 -17.14
C THR A 117 -19.17 -11.56 -16.41
N GLU A 118 -20.29 -11.66 -15.71
CA GLU A 118 -20.86 -10.59 -14.87
C GLU A 118 -20.24 -10.51 -13.47
N LEU A 119 -19.34 -11.43 -13.11
CA LEU A 119 -18.79 -11.52 -11.78
C LEU A 119 -17.94 -10.28 -11.43
N SER A 120 -18.27 -9.67 -10.30
CA SER A 120 -17.57 -8.51 -9.73
C SER A 120 -16.80 -8.86 -8.44
N TYR A 121 -17.24 -9.91 -7.73
CA TYR A 121 -16.69 -10.33 -6.46
C TYR A 121 -16.51 -11.86 -6.45
N LEU A 122 -15.27 -12.31 -6.31
CA LEU A 122 -14.90 -13.72 -6.17
C LEU A 122 -14.16 -13.94 -4.84
N ASN A 123 -14.78 -14.68 -3.92
CA ASN A 123 -14.14 -15.09 -2.67
C ASN A 123 -14.11 -16.61 -2.53
N LEU A 124 -12.89 -17.17 -2.53
CA LEU A 124 -12.58 -18.58 -2.31
C LEU A 124 -11.60 -18.77 -1.14
N GLU A 125 -11.40 -17.75 -0.32
CA GLU A 125 -10.38 -17.74 0.74
C GLU A 125 -10.61 -18.83 1.80
N SER A 126 -9.56 -19.21 2.54
CA SER A 126 -9.67 -20.14 3.67
C SER A 126 -10.41 -21.44 3.32
N ASN A 127 -9.93 -22.11 2.28
CA ASN A 127 -10.38 -23.42 1.82
C ASN A 127 -9.17 -24.35 1.65
N LEU A 128 -9.36 -25.48 0.96
CA LEU A 128 -8.33 -26.44 0.64
C LEU A 128 -8.11 -26.54 -0.89
N PHE A 129 -8.42 -25.49 -1.66
CA PHE A 129 -8.21 -25.46 -3.10
C PHE A 129 -6.73 -25.65 -3.42
N SER A 130 -6.44 -26.39 -4.49
CA SER A 130 -5.11 -26.82 -4.92
C SER A 130 -4.97 -26.70 -6.44
N GLY A 131 -3.76 -26.92 -6.96
CA GLY A 131 -3.47 -26.71 -8.37
C GLY A 131 -3.33 -25.22 -8.74
N PRO A 132 -3.26 -24.90 -10.04
CA PRO A 132 -3.06 -23.53 -10.49
C PRO A 132 -4.32 -22.69 -10.32
N ILE A 133 -4.13 -21.37 -10.16
CA ILE A 133 -5.21 -20.39 -10.36
C ILE A 133 -5.58 -20.42 -11.86
N PRO A 134 -6.85 -20.69 -12.23
CA PRO A 134 -7.23 -20.78 -13.63
C PRO A 134 -7.00 -19.47 -14.38
N SER A 135 -6.28 -19.53 -15.49
CA SER A 135 -6.02 -18.35 -16.34
C SER A 135 -7.31 -17.73 -16.92
N SER A 136 -8.38 -18.51 -17.02
CA SER A 136 -9.71 -18.08 -17.44
C SER A 136 -10.34 -17.03 -16.51
N ILE A 137 -9.90 -16.91 -15.25
CA ILE A 137 -10.30 -15.81 -14.36
C ILE A 137 -9.95 -14.45 -14.99
N GLY A 138 -8.87 -14.37 -15.77
CA GLY A 138 -8.51 -13.17 -16.53
C GLY A 138 -9.51 -12.75 -17.63
N GLY A 139 -10.53 -13.56 -17.92
CA GLY A 139 -11.65 -13.20 -18.80
C GLY A 139 -12.79 -12.46 -18.10
N LEU A 140 -12.80 -12.43 -16.76
CA LEU A 140 -13.87 -11.86 -15.94
C LEU A 140 -13.66 -10.35 -15.75
N THR A 141 -13.72 -9.58 -16.83
CA THR A 141 -13.30 -8.16 -16.88
C THR A 141 -14.09 -7.20 -15.97
N LYS A 142 -15.21 -7.65 -15.38
CA LYS A 142 -15.99 -6.92 -14.37
C LYS A 142 -15.51 -7.14 -12.93
N LEU A 143 -14.55 -8.02 -12.69
CA LEU A 143 -14.02 -8.29 -11.35
C LEU A 143 -13.38 -7.06 -10.73
N GLN A 144 -13.80 -6.79 -9.49
CA GLN A 144 -13.31 -5.72 -8.64
C GLN A 144 -12.55 -6.29 -7.44
N GLU A 145 -12.95 -7.47 -6.94
CA GLU A 145 -12.32 -8.10 -5.79
C GLU A 145 -12.09 -9.59 -6.01
N ILE A 146 -10.86 -10.03 -5.71
CA ILE A 146 -10.46 -11.44 -5.70
C ILE A 146 -9.83 -11.77 -4.34
N HIS A 147 -10.45 -12.71 -3.64
CA HIS A 147 -9.98 -13.25 -2.36
C HIS A 147 -9.64 -14.74 -2.52
N LEU A 148 -8.36 -15.08 -2.58
CA LEU A 148 -7.84 -16.45 -2.74
C LEU A 148 -6.95 -16.89 -1.56
N SER A 149 -6.87 -16.05 -0.53
CA SER A 149 -5.99 -16.22 0.63
C SER A 149 -6.17 -17.56 1.32
N ASN A 150 -5.10 -18.07 1.93
CA ASN A 150 -5.16 -19.25 2.80
C ASN A 150 -5.77 -20.50 2.10
N ASN A 151 -5.11 -20.92 1.01
CA ASN A 151 -5.44 -22.13 0.25
C ASN A 151 -4.14 -22.92 -0.01
N LYS A 152 -4.16 -23.84 -0.98
CA LYS A 152 -3.01 -24.60 -1.47
C LYS A 152 -2.77 -24.36 -2.96
N PHE A 153 -3.14 -23.19 -3.48
CA PHE A 153 -2.87 -22.84 -4.88
C PHE A 153 -1.37 -22.90 -5.14
N MET A 154 -0.99 -23.44 -6.28
CA MET A 154 0.41 -23.67 -6.68
C MET A 154 0.65 -23.17 -8.10
N ASP A 155 1.83 -23.46 -8.63
CA ASP A 155 2.32 -22.96 -9.93
C ASP A 155 2.46 -21.42 -9.96
N GLU A 156 2.67 -20.86 -11.15
CA GLU A 156 2.90 -19.44 -11.33
C GLU A 156 1.59 -18.64 -11.31
N LEU A 157 1.68 -17.38 -10.88
CA LEU A 157 0.56 -16.44 -10.93
C LEU A 157 0.21 -16.15 -12.41
N PRO A 158 -1.02 -16.39 -12.88
CA PRO A 158 -1.35 -16.28 -14.29
C PRO A 158 -1.27 -14.83 -14.77
N TYR A 159 -0.52 -14.60 -15.85
CA TYR A 159 -0.37 -13.27 -16.45
C TYR A 159 -1.72 -12.66 -16.87
N SER A 160 -2.72 -13.49 -17.20
CA SER A 160 -4.05 -13.05 -17.62
C SER A 160 -4.81 -12.26 -16.55
N LEU A 161 -4.40 -12.34 -15.27
CA LEU A 161 -4.95 -11.46 -14.23
C LEU A 161 -4.72 -9.98 -14.56
N SER A 162 -3.71 -9.64 -15.35
CA SER A 162 -3.49 -8.25 -15.81
C SER A 162 -4.60 -7.68 -16.68
N ASN A 163 -5.53 -8.51 -17.17
CA ASN A 163 -6.66 -8.07 -17.98
C ASN A 163 -7.80 -7.48 -17.12
N LEU A 164 -7.75 -7.65 -15.80
CA LEU A 164 -8.80 -7.25 -14.86
C LEU A 164 -8.64 -5.79 -14.45
N THR A 165 -8.76 -4.86 -15.39
CA THR A 165 -8.44 -3.43 -15.17
C THR A 165 -9.34 -2.74 -14.15
N LEU A 166 -10.50 -3.32 -13.79
CA LEU A 166 -11.39 -2.83 -12.73
C LEU A 166 -11.04 -3.40 -11.34
N LEU A 167 -10.01 -4.23 -11.22
CA LEU A 167 -9.65 -4.88 -9.97
C LEU A 167 -9.08 -3.88 -8.96
N ASN A 168 -9.74 -3.80 -7.81
CA ASN A 168 -9.37 -2.94 -6.68
C ASN A 168 -8.58 -3.70 -5.62
N LEU A 169 -8.84 -5.00 -5.47
CA LEU A 169 -8.28 -5.84 -4.42
C LEU A 169 -7.91 -7.22 -4.97
N LEU A 170 -6.65 -7.60 -4.76
CA LEU A 170 -6.11 -8.92 -5.09
C LEU A 170 -5.39 -9.50 -3.87
N LEU A 171 -6.02 -10.49 -3.24
CA LEU A 171 -5.45 -11.23 -2.10
C LEU A 171 -5.16 -12.67 -2.51
N VAL A 172 -3.89 -13.05 -2.51
CA VAL A 172 -3.40 -14.40 -2.86
C VAL A 172 -2.46 -14.93 -1.77
N ASP A 173 -2.44 -14.28 -0.60
CA ASP A 173 -1.52 -14.63 0.48
C ASP A 173 -1.75 -16.03 1.04
N ARG A 174 -0.72 -16.61 1.68
CA ARG A 174 -0.79 -17.94 2.32
C ARG A 174 -1.21 -19.04 1.33
N ASN A 175 -0.46 -19.13 0.23
CA ASN A 175 -0.58 -20.19 -0.76
C ASN A 175 0.82 -20.76 -1.08
N ASN A 176 0.91 -21.61 -2.09
CA ASN A 176 2.15 -22.24 -2.56
C ASN A 176 2.55 -21.71 -3.94
N ILE A 177 2.23 -20.46 -4.27
CA ILE A 177 2.52 -19.87 -5.59
C ILE A 177 4.03 -19.76 -5.81
N LEU A 178 4.47 -20.16 -7.00
CA LEU A 178 5.87 -20.22 -7.44
C LEU A 178 6.15 -19.17 -8.53
N GLY A 179 7.41 -19.14 -9.00
CA GLY A 179 7.83 -18.29 -10.10
C GLY A 179 8.03 -16.83 -9.69
N SER A 180 8.05 -15.94 -10.68
CA SER A 180 8.20 -14.49 -10.46
C SER A 180 6.86 -13.77 -10.49
N ILE A 181 6.79 -12.62 -9.83
CA ILE A 181 5.63 -11.71 -9.98
C ILE A 181 5.59 -11.22 -11.44
N PRO A 182 4.49 -11.46 -12.20
CA PRO A 182 4.41 -11.00 -13.58
C PRO A 182 4.43 -9.47 -13.67
N PRO A 183 5.35 -8.86 -14.44
CA PRO A 183 5.36 -7.40 -14.63
C PRO A 183 4.05 -6.86 -15.21
N SER A 184 3.30 -7.67 -15.96
CA SER A 184 2.01 -7.31 -16.55
C SER A 184 0.96 -6.95 -15.51
N LEU A 185 1.07 -7.40 -14.26
CA LEU A 185 0.17 -6.95 -13.18
C LEU A 185 0.24 -5.43 -12.94
N GLY A 186 1.28 -4.75 -13.45
CA GLY A 186 1.36 -3.29 -13.54
C GLY A 186 0.28 -2.65 -14.42
N ASN A 187 -0.56 -3.42 -15.12
CA ASN A 187 -1.72 -2.91 -15.86
C ASN A 187 -2.97 -2.72 -14.98
N LEU A 188 -2.95 -3.16 -13.72
CA LEU A 188 -4.08 -3.06 -12.79
C LEU A 188 -4.19 -1.65 -12.19
N SER A 189 -4.59 -0.68 -13.01
CA SER A 189 -4.57 0.75 -12.68
C SER A 189 -5.57 1.20 -11.61
N ASN A 190 -6.50 0.33 -11.19
CA ASN A 190 -7.44 0.60 -10.10
C ASN A 190 -7.07 -0.12 -8.79
N LEU A 191 -5.95 -0.86 -8.78
CA LEU A 191 -5.59 -1.71 -7.65
C LEU A 191 -5.22 -0.85 -6.44
N LEU A 192 -5.95 -1.03 -5.35
CA LEU A 192 -5.76 -0.34 -4.07
C LEU A 192 -4.99 -1.21 -3.07
N VAL A 193 -5.16 -2.53 -3.17
CA VAL A 193 -4.60 -3.55 -2.28
C VAL A 193 -4.00 -4.69 -3.09
N LEU A 194 -2.74 -5.02 -2.80
CA LEU A 194 -2.07 -6.21 -3.33
C LEU A 194 -1.40 -6.97 -2.19
N ASP A 195 -1.88 -8.18 -1.93
CA ASP A 195 -1.27 -9.10 -0.97
C ASP A 195 -0.85 -10.41 -1.66
N LEU A 196 0.46 -10.58 -1.80
CA LEU A 196 1.08 -11.80 -2.31
C LEU A 196 1.96 -12.46 -1.23
N SER A 197 1.78 -12.07 0.03
CA SER A 197 2.64 -12.51 1.12
C SER A 197 2.51 -14.01 1.40
N ARG A 198 3.50 -14.58 2.09
CA ARG A 198 3.48 -16.00 2.53
C ARG A 198 3.23 -16.97 1.36
N ASN A 199 4.02 -16.82 0.31
CA ASN A 199 4.06 -17.70 -0.85
C ASN A 199 5.53 -18.15 -1.10
N ASN A 200 5.78 -18.79 -2.23
CA ASN A 200 7.12 -19.19 -2.67
C ASN A 200 7.60 -18.36 -3.88
N LEU A 201 7.14 -17.11 -4.02
CA LEU A 201 7.52 -16.22 -5.12
C LEU A 201 9.03 -15.92 -5.08
N SER A 202 9.63 -15.75 -6.25
CA SER A 202 11.06 -15.57 -6.44
C SER A 202 11.37 -14.52 -7.50
N GLY A 203 12.65 -14.21 -7.70
CA GLY A 203 13.07 -13.16 -8.64
C GLY A 203 12.86 -11.74 -8.08
N PRO A 204 13.10 -10.72 -8.91
CA PRO A 204 13.02 -9.32 -8.48
C PRO A 204 11.58 -8.83 -8.31
N ILE A 205 11.40 -7.80 -7.48
CA ILE A 205 10.17 -7.00 -7.48
C ILE A 205 10.09 -6.27 -8.83
N PRO A 206 9.05 -6.48 -9.65
CA PRO A 206 8.91 -5.75 -10.92
C PRO A 206 8.68 -4.26 -10.66
N LYS A 207 9.39 -3.42 -11.40
CA LYS A 207 9.24 -1.95 -11.28
C LYS A 207 7.82 -1.51 -11.60
N GLU A 208 7.13 -2.23 -12.47
CA GLU A 208 5.77 -1.96 -12.91
C GLU A 208 4.79 -2.01 -11.72
N ILE A 209 4.97 -2.94 -10.79
CA ILE A 209 4.12 -3.07 -9.59
C ILE A 209 4.37 -1.93 -8.63
N VAL A 210 5.63 -1.59 -8.38
CA VAL A 210 5.98 -0.47 -7.50
C VAL A 210 5.85 0.89 -8.19
N SER A 211 5.38 0.93 -9.44
CA SER A 211 4.98 2.15 -10.16
C SER A 211 3.47 2.40 -10.13
N LEU A 212 2.66 1.45 -9.64
CA LEU A 212 1.20 1.55 -9.57
C LEU A 212 0.76 2.56 -8.49
N SER A 213 0.67 3.84 -8.84
CA SER A 213 0.26 4.92 -7.93
C SER A 213 -1.17 4.78 -7.38
N SER A 214 -1.97 3.88 -7.98
CA SER A 214 -3.29 3.50 -7.48
C SER A 214 -3.23 2.77 -6.13
N ILE A 215 -2.14 2.06 -5.83
CA ILE A 215 -2.03 1.29 -4.59
C ILE A 215 -1.91 2.28 -3.42
N ALA A 216 -3.00 2.40 -2.67
CA ALA A 216 -3.14 3.38 -1.61
C ALA A 216 -3.22 2.75 -0.22
N ILE A 217 -3.71 1.52 -0.09
CA ILE A 217 -3.96 0.94 1.23
C ILE A 217 -2.75 0.13 1.67
N TYR A 218 -2.45 -1.00 1.04
CA TYR A 218 -1.24 -1.75 1.36
C TYR A 218 -0.73 -2.61 0.20
N LEU A 219 0.60 -2.76 0.20
CA LEU A 219 1.36 -3.66 -0.65
C LEU A 219 2.15 -4.59 0.26
N ASP A 220 1.77 -5.87 0.29
CA ASP A 220 2.44 -6.89 1.10
C ASP A 220 3.02 -7.99 0.20
N LEU A 221 4.34 -8.04 0.15
CA LEU A 221 5.12 -9.06 -0.56
C LEU A 221 5.96 -9.89 0.43
N SER A 222 5.66 -9.80 1.73
CA SER A 222 6.47 -10.40 2.77
C SER A 222 6.47 -11.92 2.73
N ASN A 223 7.46 -12.55 3.39
CA ASN A 223 7.52 -14.01 3.54
C ASN A 223 7.50 -14.74 2.18
N ASN A 224 8.43 -14.38 1.30
CA ASN A 224 8.65 -14.98 -0.01
C ASN A 224 10.16 -15.22 -0.22
N ASN A 225 10.57 -15.61 -1.43
CA ASN A 225 11.96 -15.74 -1.85
C ASN A 225 12.38 -14.64 -2.85
N LEU A 226 11.77 -13.44 -2.79
CA LEU A 226 12.09 -12.33 -3.68
C LEU A 226 13.53 -11.86 -3.48
N SER A 227 14.19 -11.47 -4.57
CA SER A 227 15.61 -11.12 -4.60
C SER A 227 15.88 -9.80 -5.34
N GLY A 228 17.14 -9.39 -5.45
CA GLY A 228 17.49 -8.10 -6.05
C GLY A 228 17.20 -6.92 -5.12
N SER A 229 17.16 -5.71 -5.68
CA SER A 229 16.92 -4.47 -4.92
C SER A 229 15.49 -3.97 -5.08
N ILE A 230 15.04 -3.11 -4.17
CA ILE A 230 13.79 -2.35 -4.34
C ILE A 230 13.98 -1.38 -5.53
N PRO A 231 13.14 -1.44 -6.59
CA PRO A 231 13.23 -0.49 -7.69
C PRO A 231 12.99 0.95 -7.23
N SER A 232 13.67 1.91 -7.85
CA SER A 232 13.56 3.32 -7.47
C SER A 232 12.19 3.93 -7.77
N GLU A 233 11.44 3.28 -8.66
CA GLU A 233 10.07 3.58 -9.02
C GLU A 233 9.10 3.49 -7.84
N VAL A 234 9.49 2.82 -6.74
CA VAL A 234 8.72 2.76 -5.48
C VAL A 234 8.25 4.12 -4.98
N GLY A 235 9.00 5.19 -5.28
CA GLY A 235 8.60 6.57 -4.96
C GLY A 235 7.34 7.05 -5.69
N SER A 236 6.77 6.26 -6.60
CA SER A 236 5.49 6.55 -7.28
C SER A 236 4.28 6.16 -6.42
N LEU A 237 4.49 5.34 -5.37
CA LEU A 237 3.47 4.89 -4.43
C LEU A 237 3.19 5.99 -3.37
N SER A 238 2.90 7.21 -3.81
CA SER A 238 2.74 8.38 -2.93
C SER A 238 1.55 8.28 -1.96
N ASN A 239 0.53 7.50 -2.36
CA ASN A 239 -0.69 7.29 -1.59
C ASN A 239 -0.62 6.07 -0.66
N LEU A 240 0.42 5.24 -0.76
CA LEU A 240 0.52 3.97 -0.05
C LEU A 240 0.65 4.19 1.46
N ARG A 241 -0.18 3.50 2.25
CA ARG A 241 -0.13 3.53 3.72
C ARG A 241 0.78 2.46 4.33
N LYS A 242 0.75 1.23 3.82
CA LYS A 242 1.57 0.13 4.33
C LYS A 242 2.39 -0.53 3.22
N LEU A 243 3.69 -0.63 3.44
CA LEU A 243 4.61 -1.41 2.61
C LEU A 243 5.28 -2.48 3.46
N ASP A 244 5.04 -3.75 3.14
CA ASP A 244 5.70 -4.88 3.79
C ASP A 244 6.46 -5.72 2.77
N LEU A 245 7.79 -5.69 2.88
CA LEU A 245 8.73 -6.47 2.08
C LEU A 245 9.56 -7.43 2.95
N SER A 246 9.14 -7.61 4.20
CA SER A 246 9.92 -8.36 5.19
C SER A 246 10.08 -9.84 4.83
N ASN A 247 11.09 -10.49 5.40
CA ASN A 247 11.33 -11.93 5.26
C ASN A 247 11.43 -12.36 3.78
N ASN A 248 12.38 -11.78 3.07
CA ASN A 248 12.71 -12.08 1.68
C ASN A 248 14.24 -12.20 1.53
N ARG A 249 14.74 -12.25 0.30
CA ARG A 249 16.18 -12.23 -0.04
C ARG A 249 16.56 -10.91 -0.73
N LEU A 250 15.86 -9.83 -0.44
CA LEU A 250 16.12 -8.51 -1.04
C LEU A 250 17.45 -7.96 -0.52
N SER A 251 18.13 -7.18 -1.35
CA SER A 251 19.49 -6.68 -1.10
C SER A 251 19.69 -5.30 -1.72
N GLY A 252 20.89 -4.74 -1.57
CA GLY A 252 21.18 -3.39 -2.05
C GLY A 252 20.87 -2.31 -1.01
N LEU A 253 20.86 -1.07 -1.47
CA LEU A 253 20.48 0.09 -0.66
C LEU A 253 18.95 0.27 -0.69
N VAL A 254 18.38 0.77 0.39
CA VAL A 254 17.00 1.29 0.37
C VAL A 254 16.99 2.55 -0.52
N PRO A 255 16.16 2.60 -1.58
CA PRO A 255 16.21 3.68 -2.56
C PRO A 255 15.76 5.00 -1.92
N ARG A 256 16.49 6.09 -2.19
CA ARG A 256 16.17 7.42 -1.66
C ARG A 256 14.78 7.91 -2.07
N THR A 257 14.26 7.41 -3.19
CA THR A 257 12.93 7.74 -3.71
C THR A 257 11.79 7.26 -2.81
N ILE A 258 12.04 6.35 -1.86
CA ILE A 258 11.06 5.97 -0.84
C ILE A 258 10.56 7.17 -0.03
N SER A 259 11.34 8.27 0.03
CA SER A 259 10.95 9.53 0.66
C SER A 259 9.73 10.20 0.02
N ARG A 260 9.34 9.78 -1.20
CA ARG A 260 8.17 10.29 -1.92
C ARG A 260 6.88 9.57 -1.53
N CYS A 261 6.96 8.46 -0.80
CA CYS A 261 5.82 7.72 -0.31
C CYS A 261 5.24 8.41 0.95
N ILE A 262 4.85 9.68 0.82
CA ILE A 262 4.53 10.58 1.93
C ILE A 262 3.35 10.13 2.80
N SER A 263 2.50 9.24 2.28
CA SER A 263 1.35 8.67 3.01
C SER A 263 1.70 7.42 3.83
N LEU A 264 2.94 6.95 3.79
CA LEU A 264 3.36 5.74 4.52
C LEU A 264 3.20 5.92 6.03
N GLN A 265 2.50 4.96 6.62
CA GLN A 265 2.28 4.78 8.04
C GLN A 265 3.07 3.57 8.56
N GLN A 266 3.27 2.54 7.74
CA GLN A 266 4.01 1.33 8.13
C GLN A 266 5.00 0.93 7.03
N LEU A 267 6.27 0.76 7.43
CA LEU A 267 7.35 0.30 6.56
C LEU A 267 8.10 -0.87 7.21
N ASN A 268 7.90 -2.07 6.66
CA ASN A 268 8.53 -3.29 7.13
C ASN A 268 9.51 -3.83 6.08
N LEU A 269 10.80 -3.75 6.37
CA LEU A 269 11.90 -4.26 5.54
C LEU A 269 12.70 -5.37 6.25
N GLY A 270 12.27 -5.76 7.45
CA GLY A 270 13.01 -6.68 8.30
C GLY A 270 13.25 -8.06 7.69
N GLY A 271 14.34 -8.73 8.05
CA GLY A 271 14.64 -10.09 7.57
C GLY A 271 15.00 -10.13 6.08
N ASN A 272 15.92 -9.27 5.66
CA ASN A 272 16.44 -9.17 4.29
C ASN A 272 17.98 -9.04 4.33
N SER A 273 18.59 -8.63 3.22
CA SER A 273 20.03 -8.37 3.07
C SER A 273 20.31 -6.93 2.63
N PHE A 274 19.49 -5.97 3.06
CA PHE A 274 19.74 -4.54 2.85
C PHE A 274 21.01 -4.10 3.59
N HIS A 275 21.78 -3.20 2.98
CA HIS A 275 23.04 -2.69 3.53
C HIS A 275 23.18 -1.19 3.31
N GLY A 276 24.30 -0.63 3.78
CA GLY A 276 24.56 0.80 3.79
C GLY A 276 23.94 1.48 5.01
N GLU A 277 23.88 2.80 4.99
CA GLU A 277 23.28 3.58 6.07
C GLU A 277 21.76 3.64 5.95
N ILE A 278 21.07 3.83 7.07
CA ILE A 278 19.64 4.15 7.08
C ILE A 278 19.44 5.49 6.34
N PRO A 279 18.65 5.53 5.24
CA PRO A 279 18.64 6.68 4.36
C PRO A 279 17.96 7.89 5.01
N GLN A 280 18.64 9.05 4.95
CA GLN A 280 18.13 10.33 5.45
C GLN A 280 16.77 10.73 4.86
N GLY A 281 16.43 10.22 3.66
CA GLY A 281 15.13 10.47 3.01
C GLY A 281 13.92 9.99 3.81
N LEU A 282 14.08 9.05 4.75
CA LEU A 282 12.98 8.62 5.63
C LEU A 282 12.48 9.74 6.55
N SER A 283 13.29 10.79 6.79
CA SER A 283 12.84 11.99 7.53
C SER A 283 11.64 12.70 6.90
N SER A 284 11.39 12.51 5.60
CA SER A 284 10.23 13.09 4.90
C SER A 284 8.92 12.35 5.19
N LEU A 285 8.98 11.13 5.72
CA LEU A 285 7.82 10.27 6.00
C LEU A 285 7.20 10.63 7.37
N THR A 286 6.73 11.86 7.50
CA THR A 286 6.24 12.41 8.78
C THR A 286 5.01 11.70 9.34
N GLY A 287 4.25 10.98 8.50
CA GLY A 287 3.12 10.14 8.91
C GLY A 287 3.50 8.71 9.33
N LEU A 288 4.79 8.35 9.31
CA LEU A 288 5.25 7.00 9.62
C LEU A 288 5.08 6.71 11.12
N GLN A 289 4.38 5.60 11.41
CA GLN A 289 4.07 5.12 12.75
C GLN A 289 4.87 3.86 13.10
N GLU A 290 5.04 2.93 12.16
CA GLU A 290 5.81 1.70 12.40
C GLU A 290 6.95 1.57 11.39
N LEU A 291 8.16 1.33 11.90
CA LEU A 291 9.35 1.09 11.10
C LEU A 291 10.10 -0.14 11.59
N ASP A 292 10.15 -1.18 10.76
CA ASP A 292 10.96 -2.37 11.00
C ASP A 292 12.07 -2.51 9.96
N LEU A 293 13.31 -2.31 10.39
CA LEU A 293 14.54 -2.51 9.61
C LEU A 293 15.38 -3.67 10.15
N SER A 294 14.81 -4.49 11.04
CA SER A 294 15.55 -5.51 11.77
C SER A 294 16.12 -6.61 10.88
N ARG A 295 17.09 -7.38 11.36
CA ARG A 295 17.63 -8.56 10.66
C ARG A 295 18.05 -8.22 9.22
N ASN A 296 18.91 -7.20 9.10
CA ASN A 296 19.52 -6.75 7.86
C ASN A 296 21.03 -6.53 8.12
N THR A 297 21.71 -5.80 7.22
CA THR A 297 23.13 -5.46 7.36
C THR A 297 23.35 -3.94 7.32
N PHE A 298 22.41 -3.17 7.86
CA PHE A 298 22.57 -1.71 7.96
C PHE A 298 23.78 -1.34 8.82
N LEU A 299 24.52 -0.33 8.38
CA LEU A 299 25.75 0.18 8.98
C LEU A 299 25.57 1.64 9.41
N GLY A 300 26.54 2.16 10.14
CA GLY A 300 26.60 3.58 10.49
C GLY A 300 25.81 3.92 11.75
N LEU A 301 25.59 5.22 11.95
CA LEU A 301 24.91 5.75 13.13
C LEU A 301 23.39 5.62 12.97
N ILE A 302 22.68 5.49 14.09
CA ILE A 302 21.23 5.67 14.13
C ILE A 302 20.92 7.16 13.87
N PRO A 303 20.17 7.52 12.80
CA PRO A 303 19.90 8.92 12.51
C PRO A 303 18.97 9.58 13.53
N ASN A 304 19.29 10.81 13.95
CA ASN A 304 18.51 11.55 14.94
C ASN A 304 17.07 11.84 14.50
N PHE A 305 16.81 11.97 13.18
CA PHE A 305 15.47 12.24 12.67
C PHE A 305 14.47 11.13 13.06
N LEU A 306 14.93 9.91 13.37
CA LEU A 306 14.04 8.84 13.85
C LEU A 306 13.39 9.19 15.20
N GLY A 307 14.04 10.03 16.01
CA GLY A 307 13.44 10.60 17.22
C GLY A 307 12.53 11.81 16.96
N GLU A 308 12.60 12.42 15.78
CA GLU A 308 11.73 13.53 15.38
C GLU A 308 10.41 13.04 14.75
N LEU A 309 10.41 11.80 14.23
CA LEU A 309 9.20 11.15 13.73
C LEU A 309 8.28 10.71 14.88
N SER A 310 6.97 10.75 14.64
CA SER A 310 5.94 10.29 15.59
C SER A 310 5.73 8.78 15.51
N LEU A 311 6.82 8.00 15.61
CA LEU A 311 6.78 6.55 15.57
C LEU A 311 6.10 5.98 16.83
N GLU A 312 5.30 4.94 16.64
CA GLU A 312 4.73 4.08 17.68
C GLU A 312 5.58 2.84 17.92
N LYS A 313 6.25 2.33 16.87
CA LYS A 313 7.17 1.19 16.97
C LYS A 313 8.38 1.37 16.05
N LEU A 314 9.56 1.06 16.58
CA LEU A 314 10.83 1.08 15.86
C LEU A 314 11.64 -0.17 16.17
N ASN A 315 11.94 -0.96 15.13
CA ASN A 315 12.76 -2.15 15.27
C ASN A 315 14.01 -2.06 14.38
N LEU A 316 15.17 -1.90 15.00
CA LEU A 316 16.49 -1.84 14.34
C LEU A 316 17.39 -3.02 14.75
N SER A 317 16.84 -4.00 15.47
CA SER A 317 17.59 -5.15 16.00
C SER A 317 18.27 -5.98 14.91
N PHE A 318 19.32 -6.71 15.26
CA PHE A 318 20.07 -7.60 14.36
C PHE A 318 20.57 -6.88 13.09
N ASN A 319 21.34 -5.81 13.27
CA ASN A 319 22.02 -5.07 12.21
C ASN A 319 23.51 -4.90 12.56
N LYS A 320 24.20 -3.96 11.91
CA LYS A 320 25.59 -3.59 12.18
C LYS A 320 25.67 -2.09 12.51
N LEU A 321 24.67 -1.57 13.21
CA LEU A 321 24.62 -0.16 13.63
C LEU A 321 25.61 0.09 14.76
N GLN A 322 26.15 1.31 14.80
CA GLN A 322 27.21 1.70 15.72
C GLN A 322 26.96 3.09 16.32
N GLY A 323 27.69 3.39 17.40
CA GLY A 323 27.72 4.72 18.01
C GLY A 323 26.58 4.99 18.99
N ALA A 324 26.40 6.26 19.31
CA ALA A 324 25.46 6.69 20.35
C ALA A 324 24.01 6.51 19.90
N VAL A 325 23.19 5.90 20.75
CA VAL A 325 21.74 5.87 20.56
C VAL A 325 21.13 7.22 20.94
N PRO A 326 20.27 7.82 20.11
CA PRO A 326 19.57 9.05 20.46
C PRO A 326 18.72 8.88 21.73
N VAL A 327 18.47 9.98 22.45
CA VAL A 327 17.75 9.95 23.74
C VAL A 327 16.37 10.61 23.69
N ASP A 328 15.98 11.12 22.53
CA ASP A 328 14.73 11.86 22.33
C ASP A 328 13.70 11.07 21.51
N GLY A 329 12.45 11.53 21.54
CA GLY A 329 11.34 10.91 20.81
C GLY A 329 11.10 9.45 21.18
N ILE A 330 10.98 8.61 20.16
CA ILE A 330 10.71 7.17 20.29
C ILE A 330 11.72 6.45 21.18
N PHE A 331 12.98 6.91 21.22
CA PHE A 331 14.05 6.31 22.02
C PHE A 331 13.86 6.47 23.54
N LYS A 332 12.90 7.28 23.99
CA LYS A 332 12.46 7.32 25.41
C LYS A 332 11.56 6.15 25.80
N ASN A 333 10.93 5.49 24.82
CA ASN A 333 9.99 4.41 25.04
C ASN A 333 10.65 3.05 24.78
N VAL A 334 11.22 2.46 25.82
CA VAL A 334 11.91 1.15 25.77
C VAL A 334 11.02 0.03 25.22
N SER A 335 9.70 0.08 25.47
CA SER A 335 8.76 -0.93 24.99
C SER A 335 8.45 -0.84 23.49
N ALA A 336 8.74 0.32 22.87
CA ALA A 336 8.50 0.58 21.47
C ALA A 336 9.76 0.50 20.60
N VAL A 337 10.94 0.34 21.20
CA VAL A 337 12.24 0.37 20.51
C VAL A 337 13.02 -0.92 20.74
N SER A 338 13.38 -1.59 19.65
CA SER A 338 14.21 -2.81 19.64
C SER A 338 15.55 -2.54 18.95
N LEU A 339 16.66 -2.75 19.67
CA LEU A 339 18.04 -2.46 19.24
C LEU A 339 19.00 -3.64 19.42
N GLU A 340 18.48 -4.81 19.77
CA GLU A 340 19.26 -5.99 20.13
C GLU A 340 20.25 -6.39 19.02
N GLU A 341 21.34 -7.05 19.38
CA GLU A 341 22.32 -7.57 18.41
C GLU A 341 22.92 -6.51 17.46
N ASN A 342 23.08 -5.27 17.93
CA ASN A 342 23.96 -4.26 17.34
C ASN A 342 25.11 -3.97 18.31
N THR A 343 26.19 -4.75 18.22
CA THR A 343 27.24 -4.82 19.26
C THR A 343 28.06 -3.54 19.46
N GLU A 344 28.02 -2.62 18.51
CA GLU A 344 28.77 -1.35 18.55
C GLU A 344 27.92 -0.15 18.98
N LEU A 345 26.65 -0.37 19.37
CA LEU A 345 25.82 0.67 19.97
C LEU A 345 26.23 0.97 21.41
N CYS A 346 26.12 2.23 21.79
CA CYS A 346 26.46 2.72 23.13
C CYS A 346 25.53 3.88 23.55
N GLY A 347 25.56 4.25 24.82
CA GLY A 347 24.79 5.40 25.33
C GLY A 347 23.28 5.15 25.39
N GLY A 348 22.48 6.14 25.00
CA GLY A 348 21.02 6.08 25.13
C GLY A 348 20.53 6.29 26.58
N ILE A 349 19.23 6.07 26.80
CA ILE A 349 18.63 6.08 28.14
C ILE A 349 19.08 4.86 28.96
N SER A 350 19.08 4.98 30.28
CA SER A 350 19.61 3.96 31.19
C SER A 350 18.93 2.59 31.06
N GLU A 351 17.65 2.59 30.70
CA GLU A 351 16.78 1.44 30.61
C GLU A 351 17.11 0.54 29.40
N LEU A 352 17.80 1.08 28.38
CA LEU A 352 18.30 0.32 27.23
C LEU A 352 19.51 -0.57 27.59
N LYS A 353 20.15 -0.33 28.75
CA LYS A 353 21.29 -1.13 29.27
C LYS A 353 22.47 -1.25 28.30
N LEU A 354 22.69 -0.26 27.46
CA LEU A 354 23.84 -0.21 26.54
C LEU A 354 25.12 0.25 27.26
N PRO A 355 26.31 -0.16 26.77
CA PRO A 355 27.57 0.32 27.33
C PRO A 355 27.72 1.84 27.15
N PRO A 356 28.45 2.54 28.03
CA PRO A 356 28.75 3.96 27.83
C PRO A 356 29.60 4.16 26.58
N CYS A 357 29.35 5.23 25.83
CA CYS A 357 30.15 5.52 24.64
C CYS A 357 31.60 5.84 24.99
N PRO A 358 32.58 5.40 24.18
CA PRO A 358 33.98 5.74 24.40
C PRO A 358 34.13 7.26 24.44
N GLN A 359 34.66 7.79 25.54
CA GLN A 359 35.00 9.20 25.58
C GLN A 359 36.16 9.43 24.60
N THR A 360 35.89 10.12 23.51
CA THR A 360 36.94 10.78 22.74
C THR A 360 37.52 11.86 23.64
N ASN A 361 38.52 11.50 24.44
CA ASN A 361 39.42 12.51 24.98
C ASN A 361 39.91 13.31 23.78
N PRO A 362 39.65 14.63 23.68
CA PRO A 362 40.30 15.44 22.68
C PRO A 362 41.79 15.24 22.92
N MET A 363 42.46 14.54 22.00
CA MET A 363 43.89 14.39 22.08
C MET A 363 44.47 15.79 22.22
N LYS A 364 45.15 16.02 23.36
CA LYS A 364 46.09 17.12 23.48
C LYS A 364 46.87 17.16 22.18
N LYS A 365 46.84 18.31 21.49
CA LYS A 365 47.82 18.64 20.44
C LYS A 365 49.20 18.54 21.08
N ASN A 366 49.79 17.36 21.07
CA ASN A 366 51.23 17.21 21.25
C ASN A 366 51.84 17.61 19.92
N SER A 367 52.26 18.88 19.86
CA SER A 367 53.31 19.31 18.96
C SER A 367 54.55 18.45 19.19
N HIS A 368 55.37 18.35 18.13
CA HIS A 368 56.67 17.68 18.05
C HIS A 368 56.64 16.23 17.53
N ILE A 369 56.52 16.12 16.21
CA ILE A 369 57.17 15.04 15.44
C ILE A 369 58.57 15.55 15.07
N PRO A 370 59.67 14.86 15.40
CA PRO A 370 60.99 15.30 15.00
C PRO A 370 61.25 14.90 13.53
N LEU A 371 61.67 15.90 12.77
CA LEU A 371 62.16 15.79 11.41
C LEU A 371 63.45 14.96 11.38
N LYS A 372 63.43 13.77 10.76
CA LYS A 372 64.60 13.12 10.13
C LYS A 372 64.13 11.86 9.40
N ILE A 373 64.02 11.97 8.08
CA ILE A 373 64.49 11.01 7.04
C ILE A 373 63.99 11.61 5.71
N ILE A 374 64.89 12.31 5.02
CA ILE A 374 64.74 12.71 3.63
C ILE A 374 65.39 11.60 2.79
N VAL A 375 64.53 10.81 2.11
CA VAL A 375 64.59 10.33 0.71
C VAL A 375 65.81 9.45 0.29
N PRO A 376 65.59 8.24 -0.27
CA PRO A 376 65.13 8.12 -1.66
C PRO A 376 64.04 7.05 -1.94
N VAL A 377 62.81 7.50 -2.23
CA VAL A 377 61.79 6.72 -2.97
C VAL A 377 61.14 7.62 -4.04
N SER A 378 61.96 8.34 -4.80
CA SER A 378 61.51 9.26 -5.85
C SER A 378 61.96 8.80 -7.24
N VAL A 379 61.71 7.53 -7.58
CA VAL A 379 61.83 7.03 -8.97
C VAL A 379 60.69 6.08 -9.39
N SER A 380 59.93 5.48 -8.47
CA SER A 380 58.87 4.49 -8.82
C SER A 380 57.47 5.09 -9.09
N GLY A 381 57.20 6.35 -8.72
CA GLY A 381 55.88 6.96 -8.89
C GLY A 381 55.60 7.54 -10.29
N ALA A 382 56.62 8.00 -11.00
CA ALA A 382 56.45 8.67 -12.29
C ALA A 382 56.11 7.69 -13.43
N ILE A 383 56.59 6.45 -13.33
CA ILE A 383 56.36 5.40 -14.34
C ILE A 383 54.90 4.90 -14.26
N LEU A 384 54.32 4.82 -13.07
CA LEU A 384 52.94 4.36 -12.88
C LEU A 384 51.90 5.37 -13.41
N ILE A 385 52.17 6.67 -13.23
CA ILE A 385 51.29 7.74 -13.71
C ILE A 385 51.31 7.82 -15.25
N ALA A 386 52.47 7.58 -15.87
CA ALA A 386 52.59 7.53 -17.33
C ALA A 386 51.83 6.34 -17.95
N ILE A 387 51.83 5.17 -17.29
CA ILE A 387 51.09 3.98 -17.74
C ILE A 387 49.57 4.19 -17.65
N ILE A 388 49.09 4.82 -16.57
CA ILE A 388 47.66 5.13 -16.39
C ILE A 388 47.18 6.17 -17.42
N ALA A 389 48.00 7.19 -17.72
CA ALA A 389 47.68 8.19 -18.73
C ALA A 389 47.63 7.58 -20.15
N PHE A 390 48.54 6.67 -20.48
CA PHE A 390 48.55 6.00 -21.79
C PHE A 390 47.36 5.05 -21.97
N SER A 391 46.98 4.35 -20.89
CA SER A 391 45.79 3.48 -20.84
C SER A 391 44.49 4.28 -21.03
N TYR A 392 44.40 5.45 -20.40
CA TYR A 392 43.26 6.36 -20.52
C TYR A 392 43.09 6.93 -21.94
N ILE A 393 44.20 7.31 -22.59
CA ILE A 393 44.21 7.82 -23.97
C ILE A 393 43.85 6.71 -24.98
N PHE A 394 44.28 5.47 -24.73
CA PHE A 394 43.95 4.32 -25.57
C PHE A 394 42.45 3.95 -25.50
N ILE A 395 41.84 4.03 -24.30
CA ILE A 395 40.39 3.79 -24.10
C ILE A 395 39.55 4.90 -24.75
N GLN A 396 40.00 6.16 -24.73
CA GLN A 396 39.30 7.24 -25.43
C GLN A 396 39.37 7.13 -26.96
N ARG A 397 40.46 6.58 -27.51
CA ARG A 397 40.58 6.33 -28.96
C ARG A 397 39.68 5.21 -29.47
N GLN A 398 39.28 4.26 -28.63
CA GLN A 398 38.34 3.18 -28.97
C GLN A 398 36.85 3.59 -28.92
N ARG A 399 36.51 4.78 -28.40
CA ARG A 399 35.10 5.23 -28.25
C ARG A 399 34.60 6.20 -29.32
N LYS A 400 35.33 6.41 -30.42
CA LYS A 400 34.83 7.18 -31.57
C LYS A 400 34.32 6.27 -32.69
N THR A 401 33.12 5.72 -32.50
CA THR A 401 32.19 5.34 -33.59
C THR A 401 30.79 5.05 -33.03
N LYS A 402 30.01 6.09 -32.71
CA LYS A 402 28.60 6.16 -33.13
C LYS A 402 28.04 7.57 -32.93
N SER A 403 27.33 8.00 -33.97
CA SER A 403 26.82 9.35 -34.19
C SER A 403 25.67 9.73 -33.24
N ARG A 404 25.59 11.04 -33.00
CA ARG A 404 24.66 11.82 -32.16
C ARG A 404 23.54 12.32 -33.06
N ASN A 405 22.29 12.16 -32.64
CA ASN A 405 21.17 13.03 -33.07
C ASN A 405 20.45 13.53 -31.81
N GLU A 406 20.14 14.82 -31.84
CA GLU A 406 19.64 15.64 -30.73
C GLU A 406 18.12 15.75 -30.66
N LEU A 407 17.66 15.96 -29.42
CA LEU A 407 16.55 16.77 -28.91
C LEU A 407 15.19 16.80 -29.65
N TYR A 408 14.16 16.38 -28.90
CA TYR A 408 12.93 17.15 -28.72
C TYR A 408 12.57 17.23 -27.24
N THR A 409 12.59 18.45 -26.71
CA THR A 409 11.97 18.88 -25.45
C THR A 409 10.65 19.56 -25.78
N SER A 410 9.51 19.01 -25.33
CA SER A 410 8.31 19.79 -24.97
C SER A 410 7.20 18.91 -24.40
N SER A 411 6.84 19.12 -23.14
CA SER A 411 5.45 19.32 -22.65
C SER A 411 5.39 19.08 -21.13
N PHE A 412 5.82 20.08 -20.36
CA PHE A 412 5.45 20.19 -18.95
C PHE A 412 5.19 21.66 -18.57
N GLU A 413 4.66 22.44 -19.51
CA GLU A 413 4.15 23.79 -19.26
C GLU A 413 2.68 23.85 -19.65
N SER A 414 1.78 23.46 -18.74
CA SER A 414 0.37 23.89 -18.86
C SER A 414 -0.44 23.86 -17.56
N GLN A 415 0.17 23.98 -16.38
CA GLN A 415 -0.62 23.99 -15.13
C GLN A 415 -0.14 24.96 -14.04
N PHE A 416 0.47 26.09 -14.43
CA PHE A 416 0.63 27.22 -13.52
C PHE A 416 0.15 28.50 -14.21
N GLN A 417 -0.64 29.28 -13.48
CA GLN A 417 -1.13 30.59 -13.92
C GLN A 417 0.08 31.46 -14.30
N LYS A 418 0.25 31.75 -15.60
CA LYS A 418 1.35 32.57 -16.09
C LYS A 418 1.09 34.03 -15.69
N LEU A 419 1.69 34.48 -14.59
CA LEU A 419 1.77 35.91 -14.28
C LEU A 419 2.59 36.60 -15.36
N SER A 420 2.05 37.66 -15.96
CA SER A 420 2.80 38.41 -16.94
C SER A 420 3.96 39.15 -16.26
N TYR A 421 5.00 39.50 -17.03
CA TYR A 421 6.08 40.33 -16.52
C TYR A 421 5.55 41.67 -15.98
N ALA A 422 4.47 42.21 -16.55
CA ALA A 422 3.81 43.42 -16.06
C ALA A 422 3.16 43.21 -14.67
N ASP A 423 2.58 42.04 -14.42
CA ASP A 423 2.00 41.71 -13.11
C ASP A 423 3.09 41.56 -12.04
N LEU A 424 4.22 40.96 -12.39
CA LEU A 424 5.37 40.86 -11.49
C LEU A 424 6.01 42.22 -11.21
N LEU A 425 6.13 43.06 -12.24
CA LEU A 425 6.66 44.42 -12.11
C LEU A 425 5.75 45.27 -11.23
N LYS A 426 4.43 45.17 -11.39
CA LYS A 426 3.47 45.87 -10.54
C LYS A 426 3.50 45.34 -9.11
N ALA A 427 3.47 44.02 -8.93
CA ALA A 427 3.41 43.39 -7.61
C ALA A 427 4.66 43.67 -6.77
N THR A 428 5.83 43.78 -7.40
CA THR A 428 7.10 44.03 -6.69
C THR A 428 7.48 45.51 -6.61
N ASP A 429 6.59 46.42 -7.04
CA ASP A 429 6.87 47.84 -7.18
C ASP A 429 8.14 48.12 -8.00
N GLY A 430 8.21 47.54 -9.19
CA GLY A 430 9.33 47.69 -10.10
C GLY A 430 10.60 46.94 -9.67
N PHE A 431 10.49 45.88 -8.88
CA PHE A 431 11.61 45.22 -8.20
C PHE A 431 12.40 46.18 -7.29
N SER A 432 11.68 47.01 -6.53
CA SER A 432 12.27 47.93 -5.55
C SER A 432 13.13 47.18 -4.52
N GLU A 433 14.27 47.77 -4.13
CA GLU A 433 15.12 47.22 -3.05
C GLU A 433 14.39 47.17 -1.70
N ASP A 434 13.40 48.04 -1.48
CA ASP A 434 12.57 48.03 -0.27
C ASP A 434 11.74 46.73 -0.15
N ASN A 435 11.51 46.06 -1.29
CA ASN A 435 10.85 44.77 -1.36
C ASN A 435 11.84 43.60 -1.47
N MET A 436 13.15 43.82 -1.48
CA MET A 436 14.14 42.75 -1.59
C MET A 436 14.27 41.98 -0.27
N ILE A 437 13.92 40.69 -0.30
CA ILE A 437 14.02 39.78 0.85
C ILE A 437 15.47 39.27 0.99
N GLY A 438 16.20 39.14 -0.11
CA GLY A 438 17.62 38.78 -0.10
C GLY A 438 18.18 38.50 -1.49
N SER A 439 19.52 38.53 -1.61
CA SER A 439 20.23 38.25 -2.85
C SER A 439 21.31 37.19 -2.65
N GLY A 440 21.46 36.31 -3.63
CA GLY A 440 22.45 35.24 -3.63
C GLY A 440 23.05 35.01 -5.02
N ARG A 441 23.94 34.02 -5.13
CA ARG A 441 24.69 33.71 -6.37
C ARG A 441 23.81 33.43 -7.60
N PHE A 442 22.54 33.09 -7.40
CA PHE A 442 21.61 32.70 -8.46
C PHE A 442 20.44 33.67 -8.66
N GLY A 443 20.42 34.83 -7.97
CA GLY A 443 19.42 35.87 -8.16
C GLY A 443 19.01 36.60 -6.89
N SER A 444 18.12 37.57 -7.06
CA SER A 444 17.51 38.36 -5.98
C SER A 444 16.06 37.97 -5.80
N VAL A 445 15.61 37.92 -4.55
CA VAL A 445 14.24 37.55 -4.16
C VAL A 445 13.51 38.80 -3.69
N TYR A 446 12.32 39.04 -4.24
CA TYR A 446 11.49 40.21 -3.91
C TYR A 446 10.13 39.79 -3.35
N LYS A 447 9.62 40.60 -2.44
CA LYS A 447 8.28 40.53 -1.86
C LYS A 447 7.28 41.18 -2.84
N GLY A 448 6.33 40.41 -3.35
CA GLY A 448 5.24 40.92 -4.19
C GLY A 448 3.95 41.14 -3.39
N ILE A 449 3.26 42.26 -3.59
CA ILE A 449 1.94 42.57 -3.02
C ILE A 449 0.93 42.62 -4.18
N VAL A 450 -0.12 41.80 -4.11
CA VAL A 450 -1.17 41.72 -5.15
C VAL A 450 -2.49 42.25 -4.56
N ASP A 451 -3.09 43.23 -5.24
CA ASP A 451 -4.19 44.07 -4.72
C ASP A 451 -5.46 43.32 -4.28
N ASN A 452 -5.69 42.07 -4.70
CA ASN A 452 -6.90 41.27 -4.37
C ASN A 452 -6.74 40.27 -3.21
N GLY A 453 -5.58 40.23 -2.55
CA GLY A 453 -5.27 39.16 -1.59
C GLY A 453 -6.14 39.11 -0.33
N ASN A 454 -6.67 40.24 0.15
CA ASN A 454 -7.40 40.29 1.41
C ASN A 454 -8.89 39.89 1.28
N THR A 455 -9.56 40.32 0.22
CA THR A 455 -10.98 39.98 -0.03
C THR A 455 -11.13 38.50 -0.41
N MET A 456 -10.18 37.97 -1.17
CA MET A 456 -10.13 36.57 -1.56
C MET A 456 -9.90 35.64 -0.37
N ARG A 457 -8.97 35.98 0.52
CA ARG A 457 -8.72 35.21 1.75
C ARG A 457 -9.91 35.22 2.70
N LEU A 458 -10.64 36.34 2.75
CA LEU A 458 -11.84 36.47 3.57
C LEU A 458 -12.96 35.57 3.04
N ASN A 459 -13.19 35.54 1.72
CA ASN A 459 -14.20 34.67 1.10
C ASN A 459 -13.87 33.18 1.31
N ILE A 460 -12.62 32.79 1.10
CA ILE A 460 -12.16 31.41 1.38
C ILE A 460 -12.42 31.01 2.84
N ALA A 461 -12.16 31.92 3.80
CA ALA A 461 -12.43 31.64 5.21
C ALA A 461 -13.93 31.50 5.51
N ILE A 462 -14.78 32.29 4.85
CA ILE A 462 -16.25 32.22 4.98
C ILE A 462 -16.78 30.90 4.40
N ASP A 463 -16.27 30.46 3.25
CA ASP A 463 -16.67 29.21 2.61
C ASP A 463 -16.30 27.99 3.47
N ILE A 464 -15.09 27.99 4.04
CA ILE A 464 -14.63 26.94 4.97
C ILE A 464 -15.53 26.90 6.22
N ALA A 465 -15.85 28.06 6.80
CA ALA A 465 -16.69 28.13 7.99
C ALA A 465 -18.11 27.60 7.71
N SER A 466 -18.69 27.95 6.57
CA SER A 466 -20.02 27.51 6.14
C SER A 466 -20.06 26.00 5.90
N ALA A 467 -19.01 25.43 5.29
CA ALA A 467 -18.90 23.99 5.09
C ALA A 467 -18.79 23.21 6.41
N VAL A 468 -18.04 23.74 7.40
CA VAL A 468 -17.92 23.12 8.72
C VAL A 468 -19.23 23.20 9.52
N GLU A 469 -19.94 24.33 9.45
CA GLU A 469 -21.27 24.50 10.07
C GLU A 469 -22.27 23.46 9.51
N TYR A 470 -22.31 23.28 8.20
CA TYR A 470 -23.16 22.28 7.56
C TYR A 470 -22.83 20.84 8.01
N LEU A 471 -21.55 20.50 8.18
CA LEU A 471 -21.14 19.17 8.65
C LEU A 471 -21.50 18.89 10.11
N HIS A 472 -21.50 19.92 10.96
CA HIS A 472 -21.84 19.78 12.38
C HIS A 472 -23.35 19.75 12.63
N ASP A 473 -24.09 20.67 12.00
CA ASP A 473 -25.49 20.95 12.35
C ASP A 473 -26.47 20.71 11.19
N GLY A 474 -25.98 20.51 9.96
CA GLY A 474 -26.79 20.35 8.74
C GLY A 474 -27.03 18.90 8.30
N THR A 475 -26.54 17.89 9.03
CA THR A 475 -26.69 16.47 8.69
C THR A 475 -27.31 15.65 9.84
N ASP A 476 -27.99 14.54 9.53
CA ASP A 476 -28.66 13.67 10.51
C ASP A 476 -27.70 12.99 11.52
N SER A 477 -26.39 13.11 11.34
CA SER A 477 -25.37 12.60 12.25
C SER A 477 -24.17 13.54 12.23
N ALA A 478 -23.88 14.17 13.37
CA ALA A 478 -22.79 15.15 13.48
C ALA A 478 -21.45 14.56 13.01
N VAL A 479 -20.85 15.18 12.00
CA VAL A 479 -19.57 14.78 11.42
C VAL A 479 -18.48 15.69 11.98
N VAL A 480 -17.63 15.15 12.87
CA VAL A 480 -16.51 15.94 13.41
C VAL A 480 -15.30 15.83 12.49
N HIS A 481 -14.93 16.95 11.87
CA HIS A 481 -13.76 17.05 11.00
C HIS A 481 -12.51 17.33 11.85
N GLY A 482 -11.75 16.28 12.20
CA GLY A 482 -10.65 16.35 13.18
C GLY A 482 -9.30 16.88 12.68
N ASP A 483 -9.16 17.19 11.39
CA ASP A 483 -7.91 17.67 10.78
C ASP A 483 -8.18 18.69 9.66
N LEU A 484 -8.59 19.91 10.05
CA LEU A 484 -8.79 21.01 9.10
C LEU A 484 -7.44 21.71 8.85
N LYS A 485 -6.79 21.36 7.74
CA LYS A 485 -5.50 21.92 7.31
C LYS A 485 -5.58 22.40 5.86
N PRO A 486 -4.70 23.32 5.42
CA PRO A 486 -4.75 23.88 4.08
C PRO A 486 -4.74 22.85 2.95
N SER A 487 -4.08 21.70 3.13
CA SER A 487 -4.04 20.63 2.12
C SER A 487 -5.37 19.90 1.92
N ASN A 488 -6.35 20.10 2.81
CA ASN A 488 -7.67 19.51 2.75
C ASN A 488 -8.74 20.51 2.24
N ILE A 489 -8.32 21.74 1.89
CA ILE A 489 -9.19 22.75 1.29
C ILE A 489 -8.91 22.79 -0.21
N LEU A 490 -9.90 22.42 -1.00
CA LEU A 490 -9.85 22.51 -2.45
C LEU A 490 -10.46 23.83 -2.90
N LEU A 491 -9.84 24.50 -3.86
CA LEU A 491 -10.38 25.70 -4.48
C LEU A 491 -10.82 25.33 -5.90
N ASP A 492 -12.04 25.71 -6.25
CA ASP A 492 -12.52 25.59 -7.63
C ASP A 492 -12.06 26.76 -8.51
N ASP A 493 -12.49 26.76 -9.77
CA ASP A 493 -12.10 27.78 -10.77
C ASP A 493 -12.57 29.20 -10.38
N ASP A 494 -13.59 29.32 -9.53
CA ASP A 494 -14.11 30.58 -9.00
C ASP A 494 -13.50 30.97 -7.64
N MET A 495 -12.53 30.18 -7.15
CA MET A 495 -11.84 30.33 -5.87
C MET A 495 -12.77 30.18 -4.65
N THR A 496 -13.85 29.42 -4.82
CA THR A 496 -14.71 28.96 -3.73
C THR A 496 -14.01 27.82 -3.00
N ALA A 497 -13.98 27.87 -1.67
CA ALA A 497 -13.35 26.81 -0.88
C ALA A 497 -14.30 25.64 -0.57
N HIS A 498 -13.83 24.44 -0.87
CA HIS A 498 -14.50 23.16 -0.59
C HIS A 498 -13.67 22.36 0.41
N VAL A 499 -14.29 21.91 1.51
CA VAL A 499 -13.62 21.07 2.52
C VAL A 499 -13.65 19.61 2.05
N GLY A 500 -12.48 19.05 1.73
CA GLY A 500 -12.33 17.66 1.28
C GLY A 500 -11.87 16.73 2.42
N ASP A 501 -12.56 15.59 2.60
CA ASP A 501 -12.18 14.57 3.57
C ASP A 501 -11.47 13.39 2.89
N PHE A 502 -10.16 13.26 3.14
CA PHE A 502 -9.36 12.11 2.74
C PHE A 502 -9.19 11.10 3.89
N GLY A 503 -10.30 10.75 4.55
CA GLY A 503 -10.43 9.55 5.37
C GLY A 503 -10.16 9.73 6.87
N LEU A 504 -10.42 10.91 7.43
CA LEU A 504 -10.28 11.16 8.87
C LEU A 504 -11.59 11.54 9.58
N ALA A 505 -12.69 11.83 8.87
CA ALA A 505 -13.94 12.17 9.56
C ALA A 505 -14.48 10.99 10.39
N LYS A 506 -14.99 11.32 11.59
CA LYS A 506 -15.59 10.38 12.52
C LYS A 506 -17.07 10.73 12.65
N VAL A 507 -17.93 9.81 12.22
CA VAL A 507 -19.37 9.87 12.51
C VAL A 507 -19.54 9.43 13.96
N ILE A 508 -20.05 10.31 14.81
CA ILE A 508 -20.36 9.97 16.20
C ILE A 508 -21.81 9.48 16.24
N SER A 509 -22.01 8.16 16.29
CA SER A 509 -23.31 7.59 16.65
C SER A 509 -23.43 7.54 18.17
N ASN A 510 -24.48 8.14 18.73
CA ASN A 510 -24.77 8.07 20.16
C ASN A 510 -25.29 6.66 20.52
N VAL A 511 -24.38 5.71 20.79
CA VAL A 511 -24.71 4.46 21.50
C VAL A 511 -23.70 4.21 22.61
N SER A 512 -24.26 4.00 23.80
CA SER A 512 -23.65 3.95 25.12
C SER A 512 -22.60 2.86 25.34
N SER A 513 -21.61 3.23 26.15
CA SER A 513 -20.43 2.49 26.62
C SER A 513 -20.70 1.27 27.51
N SER A 514 -20.22 0.09 27.10
CA SER A 514 -19.56 -0.90 27.96
C SER A 514 -19.06 -2.09 27.13
N LEU A 515 -17.80 -2.51 27.35
CA LEU A 515 -17.03 -3.63 26.75
C LEU A 515 -15.98 -3.20 25.70
N ALA A 516 -14.84 -2.75 26.21
CA ALA A 516 -13.60 -2.60 25.45
C ALA A 516 -12.61 -3.68 25.89
N THR A 517 -12.55 -4.81 25.16
CA THR A 517 -11.41 -5.72 25.01
C THR A 517 -11.77 -6.78 23.98
N ALA A 518 -11.60 -6.48 22.70
CA ALA A 518 -11.40 -7.43 21.60
C ALA A 518 -10.96 -6.63 20.36
N GLU A 519 -9.92 -7.12 19.69
CA GLU A 519 -9.44 -6.62 18.39
C GLU A 519 -10.61 -6.55 17.40
N SER A 520 -10.97 -5.34 16.94
CA SER A 520 -12.01 -5.16 15.92
C SER A 520 -11.39 -4.78 14.59
N HIS A 521 -11.21 -5.78 13.72
CA HIS A 521 -11.16 -5.56 12.29
C HIS A 521 -12.58 -5.22 11.81
N SER A 522 -12.87 -3.93 11.60
CA SER A 522 -14.08 -3.52 10.87
C SER A 522 -13.66 -2.74 9.63
N VAL A 523 -13.67 -3.43 8.49
CA VAL A 523 -13.66 -2.82 7.15
C VAL A 523 -15.06 -2.25 6.92
N ALA A 524 -15.25 -0.99 7.28
CA ALA A 524 -16.38 -0.20 6.81
C ALA A 524 -15.80 0.89 5.89
N ILE A 525 -16.20 0.87 4.62
CA ILE A 525 -15.85 1.91 3.65
C ILE A 525 -16.46 3.22 4.15
N LYS A 526 -15.61 4.16 4.57
CA LYS A 526 -16.00 5.50 5.00
C LYS A 526 -16.03 6.41 3.78
N GLY A 527 -17.21 6.87 3.40
CA GLY A 527 -17.43 7.90 2.39
C GLY A 527 -18.77 8.59 2.63
N THR A 528 -18.81 9.90 2.40
CA THR A 528 -20.05 10.68 2.41
C THR A 528 -20.92 10.28 1.22
N ILE A 529 -22.19 9.96 1.45
CA ILE A 529 -23.15 9.78 0.35
C ILE A 529 -23.27 11.10 -0.40
N GLY A 530 -22.85 11.12 -1.66
CA GLY A 530 -23.03 12.26 -2.57
C GLY A 530 -21.77 13.02 -2.99
N TYR A 531 -20.56 12.59 -2.63
CA TYR A 531 -19.33 13.25 -3.09
C TYR A 531 -18.55 12.40 -4.11
N ILE A 532 -18.45 12.91 -5.34
CA ILE A 532 -17.56 12.43 -6.40
C ILE A 532 -16.35 13.37 -6.46
N ALA A 533 -15.14 12.80 -6.49
CA ALA A 533 -13.93 13.59 -6.76
C ALA A 533 -14.02 14.22 -8.16
N PRO A 534 -13.69 15.52 -8.35
CA PRO A 534 -13.84 16.21 -9.64
C PRO A 534 -13.01 15.65 -10.81
N GLY A 535 -12.13 14.66 -10.57
CA GLY A 535 -11.35 13.98 -11.60
C GLY A 535 -12.07 12.87 -12.37
N LEU A 536 -13.37 12.65 -12.16
CA LEU A 536 -14.17 11.59 -12.80
C LEU A 536 -15.38 12.09 -13.59
N ALA A 537 -15.45 13.39 -13.87
CA ALA A 537 -16.42 13.98 -14.80
C ALA A 537 -15.71 14.58 -16.02
N SER A 538 -15.22 13.71 -16.90
CA SER A 538 -14.98 14.01 -18.32
C SER A 538 -14.96 12.73 -19.13
#